data_AF-A0A9E0TIM0-F1
#
_entry.id   AF-A0A9E0TIM0-F1
#
_cell.length_a   1.000
_cell.length_b   1.000
_cell.length_c   1.000
_cell.angle_alpha   90.00
_cell.angle_beta   90.00
_cell.angle_gamma   90.00
#
_symmetry.space_group_name_H-M   'P 1'
#
loop_
_entity.id
_entity.type
_entity.pdbx_description
1 polymer ?
#
loop_
_entity_poly.entity_id
_entity_poly.type
_entity_poly.pdbx_seq_one_letter_code
_entity_poly.pdbx_strand_id
1 'polypeptide(L)'
;MSALPFEGFRKIPRLKGAGICVTEKLDGTNAQVLVRPLTATVGGDSLPVVLVEPGFDTVVGDLVIRAGSRNRWLPSGGGKEDNYGFGGWVSDNAEELAKLGHGAHFGEWWGRGIGRNYGMLDRKFSLFNVHRWNDDNPNRPACCSVVPTLANGVSFEAIPGILDDLRQNGSKAYPYMNPEGIVVYHYASRSYFKVTLENDDLPKGVVEQMRKG
;
A
#
# COMPACT_ATOMS: atom_id res chain seq x y z
N MET A 1 -3.10 -43.80 -12.85
CA MET A 1 -2.83 -42.46 -12.29
C MET A 1 -4.00 -42.10 -11.39
N SER A 2 -3.77 -41.50 -10.22
CA SER A 2 -4.86 -41.06 -9.34
C SER A 2 -5.69 -39.98 -10.05
N ALA A 3 -7.02 -40.10 -9.99
CA ALA A 3 -7.95 -39.08 -10.49
C ALA A 3 -8.09 -37.87 -9.53
N LEU A 4 -7.52 -37.98 -8.32
CA LEU A 4 -7.49 -36.90 -7.35
C LEU A 4 -6.23 -36.06 -7.54
N PRO A 5 -6.33 -34.71 -7.64
CA PRO A 5 -5.17 -33.85 -7.66
C PRO A 5 -4.35 -34.04 -6.37
N PHE A 6 -3.05 -34.28 -6.52
CA PHE A 6 -2.15 -34.35 -5.38
C PHE A 6 -1.82 -32.93 -4.92
N GLU A 7 -2.15 -32.59 -3.68
CA GLU A 7 -1.72 -31.35 -3.05
C GLU A 7 -0.49 -31.62 -2.18
N GLY A 8 0.67 -31.13 -2.65
CA GLY A 8 1.92 -31.23 -1.89
C GLY A 8 1.94 -30.27 -0.70
N PHE A 9 2.51 -30.72 0.42
CA PHE A 9 2.74 -29.84 1.57
C PHE A 9 3.72 -28.72 1.23
N ARG A 10 3.42 -27.50 1.68
CA ARG A 10 4.25 -26.32 1.37
C ARG A 10 5.59 -26.39 2.13
N LYS A 11 6.64 -25.85 1.52
CA LYS A 11 7.95 -25.75 2.18
C LYS A 11 7.87 -24.86 3.42
N ILE A 12 8.35 -25.36 4.56
CA ILE A 12 8.47 -24.58 5.80
C ILE A 12 9.75 -23.73 5.75
N PRO A 13 9.66 -22.40 5.87
CA PRO A 13 10.84 -21.54 5.94
C PRO A 13 11.62 -21.76 7.25
N ARG A 14 12.95 -21.57 7.21
CA ARG A 14 13.77 -21.60 8.44
C ARG A 14 13.58 -20.29 9.21
N LEU A 15 13.48 -20.39 10.54
CA LEU A 15 13.33 -19.23 11.43
C LEU A 15 14.66 -18.47 11.64
N LYS A 16 15.79 -19.18 11.72
CA LYS A 16 17.10 -18.54 11.90
C LYS A 16 17.46 -17.70 10.66
N GLY A 17 17.74 -16.42 10.87
CA GLY A 17 18.03 -15.45 9.81
C GLY A 17 16.79 -14.80 9.17
N ALA A 18 15.59 -15.14 9.64
CA ALA A 18 14.35 -14.51 9.21
C ALA A 18 14.12 -13.21 9.99
N GLY A 19 14.85 -12.16 9.61
CA GLY A 19 14.61 -10.82 10.14
C GLY A 19 13.21 -10.31 9.77
N ILE A 20 12.82 -9.22 10.39
CA ILE A 20 11.62 -8.47 10.05
C ILE A 20 11.97 -7.06 9.56
N CYS A 21 11.13 -6.51 8.70
CA CYS A 21 11.06 -5.09 8.43
C CYS A 21 9.82 -4.55 9.14
N VAL A 22 9.98 -3.52 9.95
CA VAL A 22 8.91 -2.84 10.67
C VAL A 22 8.71 -1.47 10.06
N THR A 23 7.48 -1.18 9.65
CA THR A 23 7.07 0.12 9.12
C THR A 23 5.95 0.69 9.96
N GLU A 24 5.81 2.01 10.00
CA GLU A 24 4.65 2.63 10.64
C GLU A 24 3.37 2.26 9.87
N LYS A 25 2.34 1.87 10.62
CA LYS A 25 0.99 1.70 10.07
C LYS A 25 0.32 3.05 10.02
N LEU A 26 0.02 3.50 8.80
CA LEU A 26 -0.76 4.71 8.57
C LEU A 26 -2.25 4.37 8.53
N ASP A 27 -3.07 5.20 9.19
CA ASP A 27 -4.52 5.04 9.27
C ASP A 27 -5.18 5.86 8.15
N GLY A 28 -5.27 5.24 6.98
CA GLY A 28 -5.92 5.80 5.82
C GLY A 28 -6.87 4.79 5.18
N THR A 29 -6.82 4.75 3.85
CA THR A 29 -7.49 3.73 3.03
C THR A 29 -6.48 3.11 2.09
N ASN A 30 -6.57 1.79 1.93
CA ASN A 30 -5.70 1.07 1.00
C ASN A 30 -5.96 1.52 -0.44
N ALA A 31 -4.88 1.76 -1.15
CA ALA A 31 -4.90 2.25 -2.51
C ALA A 31 -3.82 1.59 -3.38
N GLN A 32 -4.05 1.56 -4.68
CA GLN A 32 -3.11 1.03 -5.66
C GLN A 32 -3.08 1.89 -6.92
N VAL A 33 -1.90 1.97 -7.54
CA VAL A 33 -1.70 2.50 -8.89
C VAL A 33 -1.23 1.34 -9.77
N LEU A 34 -2.01 1.01 -10.79
CA LEU A 34 -1.62 0.06 -11.82
C LEU A 34 -1.01 0.82 -13.00
N VAL A 35 0.20 0.44 -13.39
CA VAL A 35 0.86 0.91 -14.61
C VAL A 35 0.98 -0.29 -15.55
N ARG A 36 0.45 -0.17 -16.77
CA ARG A 36 0.49 -1.22 -17.79
C ARG A 36 0.72 -0.63 -19.18
N PRO A 37 1.18 -1.42 -20.15
CA PRO A 37 1.23 -0.98 -21.53
C PRO A 37 -0.16 -0.58 -22.05
N LEU A 38 -0.18 0.42 -22.94
CA LEU A 38 -1.35 0.86 -23.69
C LEU A 38 -1.90 -0.25 -24.58
N THR A 39 -1.01 -1.05 -25.15
CA THR A 39 -1.34 -2.14 -26.04
C THR A 39 -0.95 -3.50 -25.48
N ALA A 40 -1.76 -4.52 -25.76
CA ALA A 40 -1.39 -5.91 -25.51
C ALA A 40 -1.55 -6.78 -26.76
N THR A 41 -0.68 -7.77 -26.91
CA THR A 41 -0.76 -8.80 -27.96
C THR A 41 -1.52 -10.00 -27.41
N VAL A 42 -2.66 -10.34 -28.03
CA VAL A 42 -3.47 -11.50 -27.64
C VAL A 42 -3.09 -12.69 -28.54
N GLY A 43 -2.13 -13.51 -28.11
CA GLY A 43 -1.61 -14.62 -28.92
C GLY A 43 -0.57 -14.15 -29.94
N GLY A 44 0.47 -14.97 -30.16
CA GLY A 44 1.76 -14.57 -30.71
C GLY A 44 1.78 -13.85 -32.07
N ASP A 45 0.72 -13.95 -32.88
CA ASP A 45 0.64 -13.34 -34.23
C ASP A 45 -0.46 -12.27 -34.37
N SER A 46 -1.11 -11.86 -33.29
CA SER A 46 -2.18 -10.87 -33.34
C SER A 46 -1.66 -9.43 -33.33
N LEU A 47 -2.34 -8.53 -34.06
CA LEU A 47 -2.07 -7.10 -33.98
C LEU A 47 -2.27 -6.58 -32.54
N PRO A 48 -1.44 -5.62 -32.07
CA PRO A 48 -1.59 -5.03 -30.75
C PRO A 48 -2.94 -4.32 -30.61
N VAL A 49 -3.67 -4.63 -29.54
CA VAL A 49 -4.97 -4.01 -29.24
C VAL A 49 -4.79 -2.95 -28.16
N VAL A 50 -5.33 -1.76 -28.38
CA VAL A 50 -5.39 -0.69 -27.38
C VAL A 50 -6.38 -1.08 -26.29
N LEU A 51 -5.91 -1.12 -25.04
CA LEU A 51 -6.70 -1.46 -23.88
C LEU A 51 -6.88 -0.20 -23.03
N VAL A 52 -7.95 0.57 -23.26
CA VAL A 52 -8.29 1.76 -22.46
C VAL A 52 -9.76 1.72 -22.11
N GLU A 53 -10.07 1.94 -20.84
CA GLU A 53 -11.42 2.05 -20.31
C GLU A 53 -11.69 3.51 -19.93
N PRO A 54 -12.52 4.23 -20.72
CA PRO A 54 -12.89 5.60 -20.42
C PRO A 54 -13.49 5.75 -19.03
N GLY A 55 -13.09 6.80 -18.31
CA GLY A 55 -13.54 7.07 -16.94
C GLY A 55 -12.77 6.34 -15.85
N PHE A 56 -11.81 5.47 -16.18
CA PHE A 56 -10.92 4.80 -15.23
C PHE A 56 -9.44 4.97 -15.58
N ASP A 57 -9.12 4.88 -16.88
CA ASP A 57 -7.74 4.92 -17.36
C ASP A 57 -7.30 6.34 -17.71
N THR A 58 -6.04 6.65 -17.39
CA THR A 58 -5.31 7.80 -17.92
C THR A 58 -4.15 7.30 -18.78
N VAL A 59 -4.04 7.78 -20.01
CA VAL A 59 -2.99 7.38 -20.96
C VAL A 59 -1.82 8.37 -20.87
N VAL A 60 -0.60 7.84 -20.71
CA VAL A 60 0.64 8.61 -20.69
C VAL A 60 1.64 7.93 -21.62
N GLY A 61 1.87 8.50 -22.81
CA GLY A 61 2.71 7.87 -23.82
C GLY A 61 2.17 6.49 -24.23
N ASP A 62 3.00 5.46 -24.08
CA ASP A 62 2.67 4.05 -24.32
C ASP A 62 2.15 3.31 -23.07
N LEU A 63 1.83 4.05 -22.00
CA LEU A 63 1.36 3.51 -20.73
C LEU A 63 -0.09 3.90 -20.43
N VAL A 64 -0.72 3.06 -19.62
CA VAL A 64 -2.01 3.30 -18.99
C VAL A 64 -1.83 3.25 -17.48
N ILE A 65 -2.32 4.30 -16.82
CA ILE A 65 -2.33 4.49 -15.37
C ILE A 65 -3.76 4.34 -14.87
N ARG A 66 -3.98 3.46 -13.90
CA ARG A 66 -5.30 3.21 -13.30
C ARG A 66 -5.22 3.22 -11.77
N ALA A 67 -6.17 3.90 -11.14
CA ALA A 67 -6.33 3.89 -9.70
C ALA A 67 -7.23 2.75 -9.22
N GLY A 68 -6.87 2.16 -8.08
CA GLY A 68 -7.70 1.19 -7.38
C GLY A 68 -7.66 1.39 -5.87
N SER A 69 -8.68 0.88 -5.21
CA SER A 69 -8.72 0.70 -3.75
C SER A 69 -8.35 -0.75 -3.40
N ARG A 70 -8.68 -1.20 -2.17
CA ARG A 70 -8.50 -2.58 -1.74
C ARG A 70 -9.22 -3.61 -2.61
N ASN A 71 -10.42 -3.30 -3.08
CA ASN A 71 -11.34 -4.30 -3.65
C ASN A 71 -12.00 -3.89 -4.96
N ARG A 72 -11.69 -2.70 -5.50
CA ARG A 72 -12.26 -2.21 -6.77
C ARG A 72 -11.38 -1.16 -7.45
N TRP A 73 -11.56 -1.00 -8.74
CA TRP A 73 -11.05 0.13 -9.53
C TRP A 73 -11.82 1.42 -9.19
N LEU A 74 -11.16 2.56 -9.36
CA LEU A 74 -11.70 3.87 -9.01
C LEU A 74 -11.84 4.75 -10.24
N PRO A 75 -12.92 5.54 -10.35
CA PRO A 75 -13.10 6.44 -11.47
C PRO A 75 -12.03 7.55 -11.48
N SER A 76 -11.52 7.89 -12.65
CA SER A 76 -10.50 8.94 -12.82
C SER A 76 -11.08 10.36 -12.76
N GLY A 77 -12.40 10.51 -12.92
CA GLY A 77 -13.09 11.81 -12.91
C GLY A 77 -13.58 12.30 -11.55
N GLY A 78 -13.21 11.62 -10.45
CA GLY A 78 -13.66 11.95 -9.11
C GLY A 78 -15.07 11.45 -8.76
N GLY A 79 -15.69 12.08 -7.76
CA GLY A 79 -17.04 11.77 -7.31
C GLY A 79 -17.10 10.95 -6.02
N LYS A 80 -18.32 10.59 -5.59
CA LYS A 80 -18.56 9.91 -4.29
C LYS A 80 -17.89 8.55 -4.18
N GLU A 81 -17.72 7.85 -5.29
CA GLU A 81 -17.13 6.50 -5.32
C GLU A 81 -15.60 6.51 -5.36
N ASP A 82 -15.00 7.70 -5.55
CA ASP A 82 -13.58 7.92 -5.77
C ASP A 82 -12.77 7.97 -4.46
N ASN A 83 -12.97 7.03 -3.54
CA ASN A 83 -12.10 6.78 -2.37
C ASN A 83 -11.35 8.02 -1.80
N TYR A 84 -12.10 9.09 -1.45
CA TYR A 84 -11.55 10.38 -0.98
C TYR A 84 -10.69 11.14 -2.01
N GLY A 85 -11.11 11.18 -3.27
CA GLY A 85 -10.44 11.85 -4.38
C GLY A 85 -9.19 11.16 -4.91
N PHE A 86 -8.98 9.86 -4.63
CA PHE A 86 -7.72 9.19 -4.97
C PHE A 86 -7.56 8.96 -6.48
N GLY A 87 -8.61 8.50 -7.16
CA GLY A 87 -8.63 8.27 -8.61
C GLY A 87 -8.49 9.55 -9.41
N GLY A 88 -9.16 10.63 -8.99
CA GLY A 88 -8.90 11.97 -9.51
C GLY A 88 -7.44 12.39 -9.33
N TRP A 89 -6.91 12.25 -8.11
CA TRP A 89 -5.50 12.57 -7.83
C TRP A 89 -4.52 11.75 -8.68
N VAL A 90 -4.79 10.46 -8.92
CA VAL A 90 -3.96 9.62 -9.80
C VAL A 90 -4.01 10.11 -11.25
N SER A 91 -5.19 10.52 -11.74
CA SER A 91 -5.32 11.08 -13.09
C SER A 91 -4.52 12.38 -13.23
N ASP A 92 -4.65 13.29 -12.25
CA ASP A 92 -3.94 14.57 -12.21
C ASP A 92 -2.41 14.40 -12.13
N ASN A 93 -1.94 13.30 -11.54
CA ASN A 93 -0.50 13.02 -11.33
C ASN A 93 0.02 11.91 -12.27
N ALA A 94 -0.72 11.53 -13.31
CA ALA A 94 -0.43 10.34 -14.10
C ALA A 94 0.97 10.35 -14.74
N GLU A 95 1.45 11.49 -15.22
CA GLU A 95 2.78 11.63 -15.81
C GLU A 95 3.90 11.30 -14.81
N GLU A 96 3.78 11.82 -13.59
CA GLU A 96 4.75 11.55 -12.52
C GLU A 96 4.64 10.10 -12.02
N LEU A 97 3.42 9.57 -11.95
CA LEU A 97 3.15 8.18 -11.55
C LEU A 97 3.60 7.15 -12.59
N ALA A 98 3.77 7.52 -13.86
CA ALA A 98 4.33 6.64 -14.88
C ALA A 98 5.74 6.13 -14.53
N LYS A 99 6.51 6.92 -13.75
CA LYS A 99 7.84 6.53 -13.23
C LYS A 99 7.81 5.30 -12.33
N LEU A 100 6.64 4.94 -11.78
CA LEU A 100 6.49 3.69 -11.03
C LEU A 100 6.85 2.46 -11.89
N GLY A 101 6.70 2.55 -13.21
CA GLY A 101 6.93 1.47 -14.16
C GLY A 101 5.90 0.35 -14.04
N HIS A 102 5.95 -0.63 -14.94
CA HIS A 102 4.94 -1.68 -15.03
C HIS A 102 4.66 -2.42 -13.70
N GLY A 103 3.39 -2.71 -13.48
CA GLY A 103 2.89 -3.48 -12.34
C GLY A 103 1.92 -2.70 -11.46
N ALA A 104 1.42 -3.39 -10.43
CA ALA A 104 0.57 -2.80 -9.40
C ALA A 104 1.43 -2.33 -8.22
N HIS A 105 1.25 -1.07 -7.83
CA HIS A 105 1.98 -0.42 -6.75
C HIS A 105 1.02 -0.06 -5.63
N PHE A 106 1.18 -0.73 -4.50
CA PHE A 106 0.30 -0.57 -3.35
C PHE A 106 0.86 0.45 -2.35
N GLY A 107 -0.06 1.20 -1.76
CA GLY A 107 0.25 2.16 -0.71
C GLY A 107 -0.98 2.50 0.12
N GLU A 108 -0.78 3.44 1.05
CA GLU A 108 -1.86 4.02 1.84
C GLU A 108 -2.19 5.41 1.30
N TRP A 109 -3.48 5.67 1.09
CA TRP A 109 -4.02 7.01 0.86
C TRP A 109 -4.54 7.56 2.19
N TRP A 110 -3.93 8.62 2.71
CA TRP A 110 -4.14 9.08 4.09
C TRP A 110 -4.04 10.61 4.21
N GLY A 111 -4.42 11.15 5.36
CA GLY A 111 -4.43 12.59 5.64
C GLY A 111 -5.84 13.17 5.69
N ARG A 112 -6.01 14.40 5.19
CA ARG A 112 -7.26 15.17 5.37
C ARG A 112 -8.52 14.38 5.03
N GLY A 113 -9.38 14.22 6.05
CA GLY A 113 -10.69 13.59 5.91
C GLY A 113 -10.68 12.07 5.81
N ILE A 114 -9.54 11.41 6.06
CA ILE A 114 -9.39 9.95 6.02
C ILE A 114 -8.81 9.47 7.34
N GLY A 115 -9.40 8.41 7.92
CA GLY A 115 -8.89 7.76 9.13
C GLY A 115 -8.66 8.75 10.26
N ARG A 116 -7.47 8.71 10.87
CA ARG A 116 -7.04 9.61 11.94
C ARG A 116 -6.83 11.07 11.51
N ASN A 117 -6.90 11.39 10.22
CA ASN A 117 -6.65 12.71 9.62
C ASN A 117 -5.21 13.24 9.77
N TYR A 118 -4.54 12.92 10.88
CA TYR A 118 -3.17 13.35 11.24
C TYR A 118 -3.02 14.87 11.38
N GLY A 119 -4.13 15.62 11.47
CA GLY A 119 -4.12 17.08 11.49
C GLY A 119 -3.66 17.69 10.16
N MET A 120 -3.78 16.96 9.06
CA MET A 120 -3.31 17.37 7.75
C MET A 120 -4.36 18.19 7.00
N LEU A 121 -3.91 19.20 6.23
CA LEU A 121 -4.75 19.97 5.32
C LEU A 121 -4.85 19.35 3.92
N ASP A 122 -3.94 18.42 3.62
CA ASP A 122 -3.83 17.71 2.35
C ASP A 122 -3.87 16.20 2.57
N ARG A 123 -3.91 15.45 1.46
CA ARG A 123 -3.81 13.99 1.44
C ARG A 123 -2.49 13.56 0.79
N LYS A 124 -1.98 12.39 1.18
CA LYS A 124 -0.73 11.82 0.68
C LYS A 124 -0.93 10.36 0.30
N PHE A 125 -0.19 9.92 -0.72
CA PHE A 125 -0.06 8.53 -1.08
C PHE A 125 1.31 8.01 -0.64
N SER A 126 1.35 7.08 0.31
CA SER A 126 2.57 6.47 0.83
C SER A 126 2.72 5.02 0.36
N LEU A 127 3.73 4.74 -0.45
CA LEU A 127 4.03 3.41 -0.98
C LEU A 127 4.48 2.43 0.12
N PHE A 128 4.08 1.16 0.01
CA PHE A 128 4.42 0.13 1.01
C PHE A 128 5.75 -0.57 0.78
N ASN A 129 6.22 -0.67 -0.46
CA ASN A 129 7.46 -1.37 -0.76
C ASN A 129 8.67 -0.48 -0.47
N VAL A 130 9.04 -0.38 0.80
CA VAL A 130 10.14 0.47 1.29
C VAL A 130 11.50 0.09 0.71
N HIS A 131 11.71 -1.19 0.38
CA HIS A 131 12.95 -1.63 -0.26
C HIS A 131 13.06 -1.12 -1.70
N ARG A 132 11.96 -1.18 -2.47
CA ARG A 132 11.94 -0.68 -3.84
C ARG A 132 11.98 0.84 -3.87
N TRP A 133 11.20 1.51 -3.03
CA TRP A 133 10.98 2.96 -3.10
C TRP A 133 11.79 3.74 -2.06
N ASN A 134 12.97 3.25 -1.69
CA ASN A 134 13.88 3.97 -0.80
C ASN A 134 14.38 5.29 -1.42
N ASP A 135 15.09 6.09 -0.62
CA ASP A 135 15.59 7.41 -1.03
C ASP A 135 16.63 7.36 -2.16
N ASP A 136 17.30 6.22 -2.34
CA ASP A 136 18.28 6.01 -3.40
C ASP A 136 17.63 5.65 -4.74
N ASN A 137 16.30 5.41 -4.80
CA ASN A 137 15.62 5.11 -6.05
C ASN A 137 15.29 6.40 -6.83
N PRO A 138 15.98 6.67 -7.96
CA PRO A 138 15.74 7.89 -8.74
C PRO A 138 14.37 7.93 -9.44
N ASN A 139 13.69 6.78 -9.54
CA ASN A 139 12.39 6.64 -10.18
C ASN A 139 11.23 6.75 -9.19
N ARG A 140 11.47 7.03 -7.90
CA ARG A 140 10.37 7.27 -6.95
C ARG A 140 9.62 8.54 -7.38
N PRO A 141 8.31 8.48 -7.68
CA PRO A 141 7.54 9.66 -8.05
C PRO A 141 7.57 10.72 -6.93
N ALA A 142 7.79 11.98 -7.28
CA ALA A 142 7.85 13.08 -6.30
C ALA A 142 6.52 13.31 -5.59
N CYS A 143 5.40 12.93 -6.22
CA CYS A 143 4.06 12.99 -5.64
C CYS A 143 3.78 11.85 -4.63
N CYS A 144 4.66 10.86 -4.54
CA CYS A 144 4.54 9.73 -3.61
C CYS A 144 5.50 9.88 -2.43
N SER A 145 5.00 9.63 -1.23
CA SER A 145 5.83 9.30 -0.06
C SER A 145 5.96 7.78 0.10
N VAL A 146 6.65 7.35 1.15
CA VAL A 146 6.84 5.94 1.50
C VAL A 146 6.52 5.80 2.97
N VAL A 147 5.90 4.68 3.37
CA VAL A 147 5.65 4.44 4.80
C VAL A 147 6.98 4.43 5.56
N PRO A 148 7.10 5.12 6.72
CA PRO A 148 8.35 5.18 7.46
C PRO A 148 8.82 3.78 7.85
N THR A 149 10.09 3.47 7.59
CA THR A 149 10.73 2.27 8.14
C THR A 149 11.22 2.59 9.54
N LEU A 150 10.72 1.84 10.52
CA LEU A 150 11.05 2.01 11.94
C LEU A 150 12.21 1.10 12.37
N ALA A 151 12.31 -0.08 11.75
CA ALA A 151 13.42 -1.00 11.93
C ALA A 151 13.54 -1.94 10.73
N ASN A 152 14.75 -2.38 10.41
CA ASN A 152 15.00 -3.31 9.31
C ASN A 152 15.98 -4.41 9.71
N GLY A 153 15.67 -5.66 9.36
CA GLY A 153 16.54 -6.81 9.63
C GLY A 153 16.61 -7.21 11.10
N VAL A 154 15.70 -6.72 11.94
CA VAL A 154 15.67 -6.99 13.39
C VAL A 154 14.91 -8.28 13.71
N SER A 155 15.00 -8.76 14.96
CA SER A 155 14.15 -9.85 15.47
C SER A 155 12.80 -9.32 15.97
N PHE A 156 11.85 -10.21 16.24
CA PHE A 156 10.56 -9.85 16.85
C PHE A 156 10.69 -9.23 18.25
N GLU A 157 11.81 -9.46 18.95
CA GLU A 157 12.07 -8.90 20.29
C GLU A 157 12.21 -7.37 20.27
N ALA A 158 12.47 -6.77 19.11
CA ALA A 158 12.54 -5.32 18.96
C ALA A 158 11.16 -4.63 18.95
N ILE A 159 10.07 -5.38 18.74
CA ILE A 159 8.72 -4.82 18.56
C ILE A 159 8.25 -3.96 19.74
N PRO A 160 8.36 -4.40 21.01
CA PRO A 160 7.91 -3.60 22.16
C PRO A 160 8.57 -2.22 22.21
N GLY A 161 9.89 -2.16 22.02
CA GLY A 161 10.63 -0.89 22.02
C GLY A 161 10.23 0.05 20.87
N ILE A 162 9.93 -0.48 19.69
CA ILE A 162 9.43 0.31 18.55
C ILE A 162 8.05 0.88 18.83
N LEU A 163 7.15 0.08 19.43
CA LEU A 163 5.81 0.56 19.81
C LEU A 163 5.89 1.62 20.91
N ASP A 164 6.78 1.45 21.89
CA ASP A 164 6.99 2.43 22.95
C ASP A 164 7.55 3.75 22.42
N ASP A 165 8.47 3.71 21.44
CA ASP A 165 8.93 4.92 20.75
C ASP A 165 7.78 5.66 20.06
N LEU A 166 6.90 4.95 19.33
CA LEU A 166 5.72 5.56 18.71
C LEU A 166 4.76 6.17 19.74
N ARG A 167 4.58 5.54 20.91
CA ARG A 167 3.73 6.10 21.99
C ARG A 167 4.31 7.38 22.57
N GLN A 168 5.63 7.41 22.78
CA GLN A 168 6.30 8.53 23.44
C GLN A 168 6.55 9.70 22.49
N ASN A 169 6.88 9.40 21.23
CA ASN A 169 7.39 10.38 20.27
C ASN A 169 6.46 10.60 19.08
N GLY A 170 5.33 9.88 19.00
CA GLY A 170 4.35 10.03 17.94
C GLY A 170 4.77 9.42 16.60
N SER A 171 3.98 9.73 15.57
CA SER A 171 4.18 9.30 14.18
C SER A 171 5.51 9.81 13.61
N LYS A 172 6.21 8.96 12.87
CA LYS A 172 7.38 9.33 12.07
C LYS A 172 7.00 9.84 10.67
N ALA A 173 5.75 9.62 10.24
CA ALA A 173 5.26 10.10 8.95
C ALA A 173 4.81 11.57 8.98
N TYR A 174 4.30 12.04 10.13
CA TYR A 174 3.81 13.40 10.30
C TYR A 174 3.81 13.80 11.79
N PRO A 175 3.94 15.09 12.17
CA PRO A 175 3.84 15.54 13.56
C PRO A 175 2.47 15.25 14.20
N TYR A 176 2.27 14.02 14.70
CA TYR A 176 1.00 13.53 15.21
C TYR A 176 1.20 12.53 16.35
N MET A 177 0.64 12.80 17.52
CA MET A 177 0.91 12.04 18.76
C MET A 177 0.07 10.79 18.95
N ASN A 178 -0.86 10.48 18.04
CA ASN A 178 -1.68 9.28 18.14
C ASN A 178 -1.53 8.34 16.93
N PRO A 179 -0.32 7.83 16.63
CA PRO A 179 -0.09 6.91 15.51
C PRO A 179 -0.93 5.63 15.64
N GLU A 180 -1.24 4.97 14.52
CA GLU A 180 -2.11 3.79 14.55
C GLU A 180 -1.38 2.55 15.09
N GLY A 181 -0.11 2.39 14.72
CA GLY A 181 0.72 1.25 15.09
C GLY A 181 1.77 0.91 14.05
N ILE A 182 2.02 -0.38 13.85
CA ILE A 182 3.07 -0.89 12.96
C ILE A 182 2.56 -1.97 12.00
N VAL A 183 3.23 -2.09 10.87
CA VAL A 183 3.17 -3.25 9.97
C VAL A 183 4.52 -3.96 10.01
N VAL A 184 4.48 -5.28 10.22
CA VAL A 184 5.65 -6.15 10.30
C VAL A 184 5.67 -7.06 9.08
N TYR A 185 6.68 -6.93 8.23
CA TYR A 185 6.96 -7.85 7.14
C TYR A 185 8.03 -8.86 7.55
N HIS A 186 7.69 -10.14 7.50
CA HIS A 186 8.63 -11.22 7.83
C HIS A 186 9.28 -11.80 6.57
N TYR A 187 10.60 -11.68 6.46
CA TYR A 187 11.33 -11.97 5.21
C TYR A 187 11.18 -13.41 4.73
N ALA A 188 11.26 -14.40 5.63
CA ALA A 188 11.25 -15.80 5.25
C ALA A 188 9.85 -16.32 4.86
N SER A 189 8.79 -15.82 5.50
CA SER A 189 7.41 -16.21 5.17
C SER A 189 6.77 -15.33 4.11
N ARG A 190 7.36 -14.16 3.81
CA ARG A 190 6.80 -13.12 2.93
C ARG A 190 5.39 -12.70 3.35
N SER A 191 5.16 -12.66 4.66
CA SER A 191 3.85 -12.37 5.23
C SER A 191 3.88 -11.04 5.97
N TYR A 192 2.74 -10.36 5.97
CA TYR A 192 2.52 -9.12 6.72
C TYR A 192 1.70 -9.42 7.98
N PHE A 193 2.11 -8.81 9.08
CA PHE A 193 1.38 -8.74 10.33
C PHE A 193 1.21 -7.27 10.70
N LYS A 194 0.28 -6.97 11.60
CA LYS A 194 0.11 -5.61 12.13
C LYS A 194 -0.10 -5.67 13.63
N VAL A 195 0.31 -4.61 14.30
CA VAL A 195 0.03 -4.36 15.71
C VAL A 195 -0.46 -2.92 15.80
N THR A 196 -1.62 -2.72 16.42
CA THR A 196 -2.20 -1.40 16.69
C THR A 196 -1.85 -0.94 18.10
N LEU A 197 -1.66 0.37 18.31
CA LEU A 197 -1.33 0.90 19.64
C LEU A 197 -2.52 0.94 20.59
N GLU A 198 -3.71 1.08 20.02
CA GLU A 198 -4.99 1.07 20.71
C GLU A 198 -5.80 -0.13 20.24
N ASN A 199 -6.39 -0.87 21.18
CA ASN A 199 -7.39 -1.92 20.91
C ASN A 199 -6.90 -3.15 20.12
N ASP A 200 -5.60 -3.45 20.10
CA ASP A 200 -5.07 -4.61 19.35
C ASP A 200 -5.62 -5.95 19.86
N ASP A 201 -5.85 -6.04 21.17
CA ASP A 201 -6.40 -7.24 21.83
C ASP A 201 -7.91 -7.41 21.62
N LEU A 202 -8.59 -6.40 21.05
CA LEU A 202 -10.03 -6.46 20.84
C LEU A 202 -10.35 -7.11 19.48
N PRO A 203 -11.32 -8.06 19.43
CA PRO A 203 -11.80 -8.59 18.16
C PRO A 203 -12.30 -7.47 17.25
N LYS A 204 -12.02 -7.57 15.94
CA LYS A 204 -12.36 -6.53 14.94
C LYS A 204 -13.81 -6.00 15.04
N GLY A 205 -14.77 -6.89 15.30
CA GLY A 205 -16.20 -6.51 15.41
C GLY A 205 -16.52 -5.60 16.60
N VAL A 206 -15.73 -5.67 17.69
CA VAL A 206 -15.88 -4.82 18.87
C VAL A 206 -15.36 -3.40 18.56
N VAL A 207 -14.20 -3.32 17.91
CA VAL A 207 -13.59 -2.03 17.51
C VAL A 207 -14.48 -1.28 16.51
N GLU A 208 -15.10 -1.98 15.56
CA GLU A 208 -16.02 -1.38 14.58
C GLU A 208 -17.31 -0.82 15.21
N GLN A 209 -17.81 -1.41 16.29
CA GLN A 209 -18.95 -0.87 17.03
C GLN A 209 -18.58 0.40 17.80
N MET A 210 -17.41 0.43 18.45
CA MET A 210 -16.93 1.60 19.19
C MET A 210 -16.72 2.84 18.32
N ARG A 211 -16.37 2.67 17.04
CA ARG A 211 -16.17 3.78 16.08
C ARG A 211 -17.46 4.36 15.49
N LYS A 212 -18.60 3.68 15.68
CA LYS A 212 -19.91 4.09 15.13
C LYS A 212 -20.82 4.76 16.16
N GLY A 213 -20.48 4.69 17.44
CA GLY A 213 -21.14 5.42 18.53
C GLY A 213 -20.43 6.74 18.82
#